data_AF-A0A162LP68-F1
#
_entry.id   AF-A0A162LP68-F1
#
_cell.length_a   1.000
_cell.length_b   1.000
_cell.length_c   1.000
_cell.angle_alpha   90.00
_cell.angle_beta   90.00
_cell.angle_gamma   90.00
#
_symmetry.space_group_name_H-M   'P 1'
#
loop_
_entity.id
_entity.type
_entity.pdbx_description
1 polymer ?
#
loop_
_entity_poly.entity_id
_entity_poly.type
_entity_poly.pdbx_seq_one_letter_code
_entity_poly.pdbx_strand_id
1 'polypeptide(L)'
;MIDPHAPDEMPSADGLAEADCAGSCITGVEAWRQALRHETLHHDTLAAWEEYRRTGLHVTAEEVHHWLASWGTDHERPAPVPHTGRATP
;
A
#
# COMPACT_ATOMS: atom_id res chain seq x y z
N MET A 1 46.72 27.57 30.67
CA MET A 1 47.07 27.69 29.24
C MET A 1 47.00 26.26 28.71
N ILE A 2 45.90 25.93 28.04
CA ILE A 2 45.63 24.57 27.54
C ILE A 2 46.48 24.39 26.29
N ASP A 3 47.32 23.37 26.28
CA ASP A 3 48.10 22.94 25.12
C ASP A 3 47.18 22.12 24.20
N PRO A 4 46.90 22.55 22.95
CA PRO A 4 46.10 21.79 21.99
C PRO A 4 47.02 20.90 21.14
N HIS A 5 47.29 19.69 21.62
CA HIS A 5 47.91 18.66 20.78
C HIS A 5 46.82 17.91 20.00
N ALA A 6 46.72 18.15 18.70
CA ALA A 6 45.90 17.35 17.79
C ALA A 6 46.45 15.91 17.68
N PRO A 7 45.61 14.91 17.37
CA PRO A 7 45.68 14.49 15.98
C PRO A 7 44.32 14.21 15.32
N ASP A 8 44.34 14.55 14.04
CA ASP A 8 43.53 14.02 12.96
C ASP A 8 43.65 12.48 12.95
N GLU A 9 42.63 11.76 13.40
CA GLU A 9 42.48 10.32 13.15
C GLU A 9 41.05 10.04 12.68
N MET A 10 40.89 10.05 11.36
CA MET A 10 39.79 9.41 10.67
C MET A 10 39.82 7.89 10.95
N PRO A 11 38.69 7.26 11.28
CA PRO A 11 38.67 5.83 11.56
C PRO A 11 39.07 5.00 10.33
N SER A 12 39.98 4.06 10.56
CA SER A 12 40.50 3.08 9.58
C SER A 12 39.37 2.30 8.90
N ALA A 13 39.50 2.13 7.58
CA ALA A 13 38.55 1.43 6.71
C ALA A 13 38.75 -0.10 6.68
N ASP A 14 39.33 -0.70 7.72
CA ASP A 14 39.40 -2.15 7.89
C ASP A 14 38.19 -2.62 8.72
N GLY A 15 37.03 -2.73 8.07
CA GLY A 15 35.81 -3.22 8.73
C GLY A 15 34.49 -2.91 8.05
N LEU A 16 34.46 -2.58 6.76
CA LEU A 16 33.20 -2.62 6.01
C LEU A 16 32.93 -4.09 5.66
N ALA A 17 32.15 -4.75 6.53
CA ALA A 17 31.41 -5.94 6.13
C ALA A 17 30.74 -5.64 4.79
N GLU A 18 30.98 -6.49 3.79
CA GLU A 18 30.38 -6.45 2.46
C GLU A 18 28.88 -6.18 2.56
N ALA A 19 28.49 -4.91 2.38
CA ALA A 19 27.14 -4.58 2.00
C ALA A 19 27.02 -5.03 0.55
N ASP A 20 26.41 -6.20 0.37
CA ASP A 20 26.21 -6.90 -0.89
C ASP A 20 25.53 -5.96 -1.90
N CYS A 21 26.33 -5.30 -2.74
CA CYS A 21 25.87 -4.28 -3.70
C CYS A 21 24.90 -4.86 -4.75
N ALA A 22 24.83 -6.19 -4.87
CA ALA A 22 23.91 -6.88 -5.76
C ALA A 22 22.42 -6.65 -5.39
N GLY A 23 22.10 -6.37 -4.12
CA GLY A 23 20.72 -6.09 -3.69
C GLY A 23 20.21 -4.67 -4.02
N SER A 24 21.12 -3.71 -4.24
CA SER A 24 20.75 -2.28 -4.32
C SER A 24 20.18 -1.84 -5.67
N CYS A 25 20.42 -2.57 -6.76
CA CYS A 25 19.93 -2.22 -8.09
C CYS A 25 18.58 -2.87 -8.42
N ILE A 26 18.19 -3.94 -7.73
CA ILE A 26 16.86 -4.56 -7.85
C ILE A 26 15.80 -3.75 -7.06
N THR A 27 16.19 -3.12 -5.96
CA THR A 27 15.27 -2.36 -5.08
C THR A 27 14.76 -1.06 -5.69
N GLY A 28 15.46 -0.44 -6.64
CA GLY A 28 15.02 0.81 -7.26
C GLY A 28 13.66 0.66 -7.97
N VAL A 29 13.54 -0.33 -8.87
CA VAL A 29 12.31 -0.55 -9.65
C VAL A 29 11.17 -1.04 -8.75
N GLU A 30 11.45 -1.91 -7.80
CA GLU A 30 10.44 -2.42 -6.86
C GLU A 30 9.96 -1.35 -5.88
N ALA A 31 10.85 -0.48 -5.38
CA ALA A 31 10.49 0.65 -4.55
C ALA A 31 9.60 1.64 -5.31
N TRP A 32 9.94 1.95 -6.57
CA TRP A 32 9.08 2.76 -7.43
C TRP A 32 7.74 2.09 -7.70
N ARG A 33 7.69 0.77 -7.93
CA ARG A 33 6.45 0.01 -8.10
C ARG A 33 5.58 0.03 -6.84
N GLN A 34 6.17 -0.11 -5.66
CA GLN A 34 5.45 -0.03 -4.39
C GLN A 34 4.90 1.38 -4.16
N ALA A 35 5.72 2.42 -4.36
CA ALA A 35 5.28 3.81 -4.25
C ALA A 35 4.13 4.14 -5.21
N LEU A 36 4.25 3.72 -6.48
CA LEU A 36 3.20 3.90 -7.49
C LEU A 36 1.90 3.16 -7.12
N ARG A 37 2.01 1.96 -6.52
CA ARG A 37 0.84 1.21 -6.03
C ARG A 37 0.15 1.94 -4.88
N HIS A 38 0.90 2.49 -3.93
CA HIS A 38 0.33 3.27 -2.82
C HIS A 38 -0.34 4.56 -3.30
N GLU A 39 0.27 5.28 -4.23
CA GLU A 39 -0.31 6.50 -4.81
C GLU A 39 -1.61 6.21 -5.54
N THR A 40 -1.65 5.13 -6.33
CA THR A 40 -2.87 4.71 -7.04
C THR A 40 -3.98 4.34 -6.06
N LEU A 41 -3.67 3.52 -5.04
CA LEU A 41 -4.64 3.16 -4.01
C LEU A 41 -5.16 4.37 -3.24
N HIS A 42 -4.30 5.35 -2.96
CA HIS A 42 -4.67 6.59 -2.28
C HIS A 42 -5.66 7.41 -3.13
N HIS A 43 -5.34 7.63 -4.41
CA HIS A 43 -6.24 8.32 -5.34
C HIS A 43 -7.57 7.58 -5.53
N ASP A 44 -7.55 6.27 -5.70
CA ASP A 44 -8.76 5.46 -5.87
C ASP A 44 -9.66 5.54 -4.62
N THR A 45 -9.06 5.53 -3.42
CA THR A 45 -9.80 5.67 -2.16
C THR A 45 -10.47 7.04 -2.05
N LEU A 46 -9.76 8.12 -2.39
CA LEU A 46 -10.33 9.47 -2.36
C LEU A 46 -11.44 9.64 -3.40
N ALA A 47 -11.26 9.09 -4.60
CA ALA A 47 -12.28 9.13 -5.64
C ALA A 47 -13.54 8.35 -5.24
N ALA A 48 -13.39 7.15 -4.67
CA ALA A 48 -14.51 6.36 -4.16
C ALA A 48 -15.25 7.07 -3.02
N TRP A 49 -14.51 7.76 -2.14
CA TRP A 49 -15.09 8.55 -1.07
C TRP A 49 -15.90 9.76 -1.59
N GLU A 50 -15.37 10.50 -2.55
CA GLU A 50 -16.06 11.63 -3.18
C GLU A 50 -17.33 11.16 -3.91
N GLU A 51 -17.26 10.03 -4.62
CA GLU A 51 -18.40 9.43 -5.32
C GLU A 51 -19.52 9.04 -4.36
N TYR A 52 -19.19 8.42 -3.24
CA TYR A 52 -20.14 8.10 -2.18
C TYR A 52 -20.78 9.38 -1.61
N ARG A 53 -19.99 10.42 -1.33
CA ARG A 53 -20.53 11.69 -0.83
C ARG A 53 -21.46 12.36 -1.83
N ARG A 54 -21.16 12.26 -3.12
CA ARG A 54 -21.94 12.87 -4.20
C ARG A 54 -23.24 12.12 -4.49
N THR A 55 -23.21 10.79 -4.48
CA THR A 55 -24.32 9.95 -4.96
C THR A 55 -25.08 9.22 -3.86
N GLY A 56 -24.44 9.01 -2.71
CA GLY A 56 -24.93 8.10 -1.67
C GLY A 56 -24.93 6.62 -2.09
N LEU A 57 -24.38 6.27 -3.26
CA LEU A 57 -24.33 4.89 -3.75
C LEU A 57 -23.37 4.07 -2.89
N HIS A 58 -23.86 2.97 -2.35
CA HIS A 58 -23.10 2.05 -1.55
C HIS A 58 -23.64 0.62 -1.73
N VAL A 59 -22.85 -0.35 -1.32
CA VAL A 59 -23.29 -1.73 -1.12
C VAL A 59 -23.17 -1.99 0.37
N THR A 60 -24.15 -2.69 0.96
CA THR A 60 -24.10 -3.03 2.38
C THR A 60 -23.07 -4.13 2.65
N ALA A 61 -22.56 -4.18 3.88
CA ALA A 61 -21.62 -5.23 4.28
C ALA A 61 -22.21 -6.65 4.13
N GLU A 62 -23.52 -6.81 4.31
CA GLU A 62 -24.22 -8.10 4.19
C GLU A 62 -24.29 -8.58 2.75
N GLU A 63 -24.59 -7.70 1.80
CA GLU A 63 -24.55 -8.02 0.36
C GLU A 63 -23.15 -8.44 -0.10
N VAL A 64 -22.12 -7.70 0.33
CA VAL A 64 -20.72 -8.05 0.04
C VAL A 64 -20.36 -9.40 0.66
N HIS A 65 -20.75 -9.64 1.92
CA HIS A 65 -20.47 -10.89 2.60
C HIS A 65 -21.11 -12.08 1.88
N HIS A 66 -22.37 -11.97 1.48
CA HIS A 66 -23.08 -13.02 0.78
C HIS A 66 -22.50 -13.31 -0.61
N TRP A 67 -22.03 -12.27 -1.31
CA TRP A 67 -21.31 -12.42 -2.57
C TRP A 67 -19.98 -13.14 -2.38
N LEU A 68 -19.14 -12.69 -1.44
CA LEU A 68 -17.84 -13.33 -1.14
C LEU A 68 -17.99 -14.78 -0.68
N ALA A 69 -19.05 -15.10 0.07
CA ALA A 69 -19.34 -16.46 0.52
C ALA A 69 -19.68 -17.44 -0.62
N SER A 70 -20.08 -16.92 -1.78
CA SER A 70 -20.42 -17.74 -2.95
C SER A 70 -19.23 -18.09 -3.85
N TRP A 71 -18.09 -17.41 -3.68
CA TRP A 71 -16.90 -17.61 -4.51
C TRP A 71 -16.35 -19.03 -4.39
N GLY A 72 -16.02 -19.64 -5.53
CA GLY A 72 -15.48 -21.00 -5.57
C GLY A 72 -16.52 -22.08 -5.26
N THR A 73 -17.81 -21.74 -5.33
CA THR A 73 -18.93 -22.69 -5.26
C THR A 73 -19.65 -22.79 -6.61
N ASP A 74 -20.41 -23.85 -6.82
CA ASP A 74 -21.26 -24.00 -8.02
C ASP A 74 -22.37 -22.93 -8.13
N HIS A 75 -22.59 -22.15 -7.06
CA HIS A 75 -23.61 -21.10 -6.94
C HIS A 75 -23.00 -19.71 -6.82
N GLU A 76 -21.84 -19.49 -7.44
CA GLU A 76 -21.17 -18.19 -7.42
C GLU A 76 -22.09 -17.07 -7.92
N ARG A 77 -22.22 -16.03 -7.09
CA ARG A 77 -23.16 -14.92 -7.31
C ARG A 77 -22.49 -13.78 -8.07
N PRO A 78 -23.26 -13.00 -8.86
CA PRO A 78 -22.75 -11.78 -9.47
C PRO A 78 -22.41 -10.74 -8.39
N ALA A 79 -21.48 -9.84 -8.72
CA ALA A 79 -21.13 -8.74 -7.84
C ALA A 79 -22.35 -7.85 -7.55
N PRO A 80 -22.54 -7.41 -6.29
CA PRO A 80 -23.66 -6.56 -5.92
C PRO A 80 -23.58 -5.18 -6.58
N VAL A 81 -24.73 -4.63 -6.95
CA VAL A 81 -24.85 -3.33 -7.63
C VAL A 81 -25.02 -2.23 -6.57
N PRO A 82 -24.28 -1.10 -6.65
CA PRO A 82 -24.42 0.01 -5.71
C PRO A 82 -25.84 0.61 -5.72
N HIS A 83 -26.33 1.02 -4.55
CA HIS A 83 -27.66 1.59 -4.35
C HIS A 83 -27.65 2.70 -3.27
N THR A 84 -28.68 3.55 -3.23
CA THR A 84 -28.73 4.74 -2.37
C THR A 84 -29.48 4.54 -1.04
N GLY A 85 -29.84 3.30 -0.68
CA GLY A 85 -30.73 2.99 0.45
C GLY A 85 -30.40 1.67 1.13
N ARG A 86 -31.33 1.11 1.91
CA ARG A 86 -31.17 -0.27 2.41
C ARG A 86 -31.73 -1.23 1.36
N ALA A 87 -30.85 -1.92 0.64
CA ALA A 87 -31.26 -3.11 -0.09
C ALA A 87 -31.72 -4.18 0.91
N THR A 88 -32.93 -4.69 0.72
CA THR A 88 -33.36 -5.93 1.35
C THR A 88 -32.59 -7.09 0.74
N PRO A 89 -32.05 -8.01 1.57
CA PRO A 89 -31.21 -9.13 1.11
C PRO A 89 -31.95 -10.14 0.24
#